data_AF-A0A3M5UK71-F1
#
_entry.id   AF-A0A3M5UK71-F1
#
_cell.length_a   1.000
_cell.length_b   1.000
_cell.length_c   1.000
_cell.angle_alpha   90.00
_cell.angle_beta   90.00
_cell.angle_gamma   90.00
#
_symmetry.space_group_name_H-M   'P 1'
#
loop_
_entity.id
_entity.type
_entity.pdbx_description
1 polymer ?
#
loop_
_entity_poly.entity_id
_entity_poly.type
_entity_poly.pdbx_seq_one_letter_code
_entity_poly.pdbx_strand_id
1 'polypeptide(L)'
;MNTQTAPDTVPTVKSVWKEQLAPFMNRPNLAKTRSAFDTELAEMFSDKNYEPITTFMSEKPKGQKPDDLRNGLRATYENFPYLGILGREEHVAAIKVVMATFGQSPIGIFKHVVKHGDHYDVTMRDGFKLIITVEELELAARAAKFSGGDEGMVKDAQFLFGVMSKRQHIELARERAADRFFSHYEKDSAYHAEASYPGVLVGAGGGIDGDTALSYLGLKEHMQVIEASALGAQVGVPLDKGGRNKNGVIIEGVMEGQLYNTPVSPSLKVVTLRG
;
A
#
# COMPACT_ATOMS: atom_id res chain seq x y z
N MET A 1 -0.89 52.58 -6.05
CA MET A 1 0.09 51.49 -6.23
C MET A 1 -0.33 50.35 -5.33
N ASN A 2 -1.01 49.34 -5.88
CA ASN A 2 -1.34 48.12 -5.15
C ASN A 2 -0.16 47.17 -5.26
N THR A 3 0.57 46.97 -4.18
CA THR A 3 1.58 45.93 -4.06
C THR A 3 0.86 44.59 -3.92
N GLN A 4 0.80 43.85 -5.03
CA GLN A 4 0.39 42.46 -5.06
C GLN A 4 1.51 41.65 -4.41
N THR A 5 1.31 41.23 -3.16
CA THR A 5 2.19 40.28 -2.48
C THR A 5 2.21 38.98 -3.28
N ALA A 6 3.42 38.54 -3.64
CA ALA A 6 3.66 37.26 -4.29
C ALA A 6 3.05 36.12 -3.45
N PRO A 7 2.52 35.05 -4.08
CA PRO A 7 2.04 33.90 -3.34
C PRO A 7 3.21 33.29 -2.57
N ASP A 8 3.01 33.09 -1.27
CA ASP A 8 3.96 32.42 -0.39
C ASP A 8 4.40 31.11 -1.05
N THR A 9 5.71 30.97 -1.27
CA THR A 9 6.30 29.73 -1.76
C THR A 9 5.98 28.62 -0.76
N VAL A 10 5.04 27.74 -1.10
CA VAL A 10 4.75 26.53 -0.33
C VAL A 10 6.06 25.74 -0.23
N PRO A 11 6.55 25.42 0.98
CA PRO A 11 7.78 24.65 1.15
C PRO A 11 7.65 23.31 0.44
N THR A 12 8.50 23.03 -0.54
CA THR A 12 8.58 21.71 -1.18
C THR A 12 8.96 20.69 -0.13
N VAL A 13 8.08 19.74 0.17
CA VAL A 13 8.37 18.67 1.12
C VAL A 13 9.40 17.75 0.46
N LYS A 14 10.68 17.92 0.82
CA LYS A 14 11.78 17.14 0.24
C LYS A 14 11.63 15.67 0.63
N SER A 15 11.52 14.79 -0.36
CA SER A 15 11.51 13.34 -0.19
C SER A 15 12.88 12.85 0.32
N VAL A 16 12.98 12.58 1.63
CA VAL A 16 14.23 12.11 2.29
C VAL A 16 14.66 10.71 1.78
N TRP A 17 13.72 9.94 1.22
CA TRP A 17 14.00 8.57 0.74
C TRP A 17 15.06 8.51 -0.36
N LYS A 18 15.21 9.58 -1.17
CA LYS A 18 16.24 9.64 -2.22
C LYS A 18 17.65 9.57 -1.64
N GLU A 19 17.88 10.32 -0.57
CA GLU A 19 19.17 10.36 0.11
C GLU A 19 19.45 9.03 0.84
N GLN A 20 18.39 8.42 1.40
CA GLN A 20 18.48 7.10 2.05
C GLN A 20 18.82 5.98 1.06
N LEU A 21 18.23 6.00 -0.14
CA LEU A 21 18.36 4.92 -1.12
C LEU A 21 19.56 5.08 -2.06
N ALA A 22 20.06 6.30 -2.28
CA ALA A 22 21.15 6.58 -3.21
C ALA A 22 22.41 5.72 -3.02
N PRO A 23 22.92 5.47 -1.79
CA PRO A 23 24.10 4.62 -1.60
C PRO A 23 23.90 3.21 -2.15
N PHE A 24 22.72 2.61 -1.93
CA PHE A 24 22.37 1.28 -2.44
C PHE A 24 22.28 1.27 -3.97
N MET A 25 21.59 2.26 -4.56
CA MET A 25 21.39 2.32 -6.02
C MET A 25 22.68 2.58 -6.80
N ASN A 26 23.67 3.22 -6.19
CA ASN A 26 24.96 3.55 -6.81
C ASN A 26 26.01 2.42 -6.72
N ARG A 27 25.62 1.24 -6.23
CA ARG A 27 26.55 0.11 -6.10
C ARG A 27 27.02 -0.40 -7.47
N PRO A 28 28.33 -0.62 -7.68
CA PRO A 28 28.87 -1.05 -8.97
C PRO A 28 28.43 -2.47 -9.39
N ASN A 29 27.93 -3.28 -8.45
CA ASN A 29 27.48 -4.65 -8.67
C ASN A 29 25.96 -4.81 -8.63
N LEU A 30 25.15 -3.75 -8.46
CA LEU A 30 23.69 -3.86 -8.37
C LEU A 30 23.08 -4.49 -9.64
N ALA A 31 23.59 -4.14 -10.82
CA ALA A 31 23.14 -4.74 -12.08
C ALA A 31 23.57 -6.23 -12.25
N LYS A 32 24.50 -6.71 -11.41
CA LYS A 32 24.99 -8.09 -11.42
C LYS A 32 24.30 -8.97 -10.37
N THR A 33 23.68 -8.37 -9.35
CA THR A 33 22.87 -9.10 -8.37
C THR A 33 21.50 -9.41 -8.96
N ARG A 34 20.97 -10.60 -8.67
CA ARG A 34 19.70 -11.11 -9.22
C ARG A 34 18.68 -11.36 -8.11
N SER A 35 18.70 -10.53 -7.06
CA SER A 35 17.69 -10.63 -6.01
C SER A 35 16.35 -10.12 -6.55
N ALA A 36 15.24 -10.67 -6.03
CA ALA A 36 13.91 -10.17 -6.39
C ALA A 36 13.72 -8.70 -5.98
N PHE A 37 14.32 -8.30 -4.85
CA PHE A 37 14.29 -6.93 -4.34
C PHE A 37 14.98 -5.94 -5.29
N ASP A 38 16.20 -6.25 -5.73
CA ASP A 38 16.98 -5.39 -6.63
C ASP A 38 16.28 -5.25 -7.99
N THR A 39 15.70 -6.35 -8.47
CA THR A 39 14.96 -6.39 -9.74
C THR A 39 13.73 -5.49 -9.68
N GLU A 40 12.91 -5.61 -8.63
CA GLU A 40 11.69 -4.80 -8.50
C GLU A 40 12.00 -3.32 -8.24
N LEU A 41 13.08 -3.00 -7.51
CA LEU A 41 13.56 -1.62 -7.40
C LEU A 41 13.95 -1.06 -8.78
N ALA A 42 14.75 -1.81 -9.56
CA ALA A 42 15.18 -1.37 -10.89
C ALA A 42 13.99 -1.19 -11.84
N GLU A 43 12.99 -2.07 -11.79
CA GLU A 43 11.74 -1.96 -12.57
C GLU A 43 10.93 -0.73 -12.15
N MET A 44 10.79 -0.47 -10.85
CA MET A 44 10.04 0.70 -10.33
C MET A 44 10.63 2.02 -10.82
N PHE A 45 11.96 2.13 -10.91
CA PHE A 45 12.66 3.33 -11.39
C PHE A 45 12.90 3.35 -12.90
N SER A 46 12.50 2.31 -13.63
CA SER A 46 12.62 2.27 -15.09
C SER A 46 11.61 3.22 -15.73
N ASP A 47 12.04 3.99 -16.73
CA ASP A 47 11.16 4.85 -17.54
C ASP A 47 10.39 4.06 -18.61
N LYS A 48 10.69 2.77 -18.79
CA LYS A 48 9.95 1.92 -19.73
C LYS A 48 8.47 1.88 -19.34
N ASN A 49 7.60 2.30 -20.28
CA ASN A 49 6.15 2.39 -20.11
C ASN A 49 5.67 3.38 -19.04
N TYR A 50 6.48 4.39 -18.68
CA TYR A 50 6.03 5.41 -17.74
C TYR A 50 5.06 6.41 -18.39
N GLU A 51 3.82 6.42 -17.90
CA GLU A 51 2.91 7.54 -18.09
C GLU A 51 2.72 8.29 -16.77
N PRO A 52 2.96 9.61 -16.72
CA PRO A 52 2.75 10.40 -15.52
C PRO A 52 1.30 10.32 -15.04
N ILE A 53 1.11 10.01 -13.75
CA ILE A 53 -0.21 9.98 -13.13
C ILE A 53 -0.60 11.41 -12.75
N THR A 54 -1.58 11.95 -13.45
CA THR A 54 -2.07 13.32 -13.21
C THR A 54 -3.18 13.38 -12.16
N THR A 55 -3.83 12.24 -11.89
CA THR A 55 -4.95 12.10 -10.95
C THR A 55 -4.81 10.81 -10.13
N PHE A 56 -4.74 10.96 -8.81
CA PHE A 56 -4.49 9.87 -7.86
C PHE A 56 -5.73 9.34 -7.12
N MET A 57 -6.91 9.93 -7.35
CA MET A 57 -8.16 9.50 -6.74
C MET A 57 -9.29 9.55 -7.77
N SER A 58 -10.26 8.65 -7.65
CA SER A 58 -11.47 8.70 -8.45
C SER A 58 -12.38 9.85 -8.03
N GLU A 59 -13.40 10.11 -8.86
CA GLU A 59 -14.47 11.07 -8.55
C GLU A 59 -15.59 10.44 -7.71
N LYS A 60 -15.43 9.20 -7.22
CA LYS A 60 -16.47 8.54 -6.40
C LYS A 60 -16.77 9.36 -5.14
N PRO A 61 -18.04 9.72 -4.90
CA PRO A 61 -18.49 10.37 -3.68
C PRO A 61 -18.04 9.67 -2.40
N LYS A 62 -17.81 10.47 -1.36
CA LYS A 62 -17.52 10.00 -0.01
C LYS A 62 -18.57 8.99 0.45
N GLY A 63 -18.14 7.79 0.87
CA GLY A 63 -19.01 6.74 1.39
C GLY A 63 -19.69 5.87 0.34
N GLN A 64 -19.61 6.22 -0.96
CA GLN A 64 -20.14 5.37 -2.01
C GLN A 64 -19.34 4.06 -2.09
N LYS A 65 -20.05 2.93 -2.06
CA LYS A 65 -19.44 1.60 -2.14
C LYS A 65 -18.90 1.33 -3.56
N PRO A 66 -17.92 0.42 -3.71
CA PRO A 66 -17.56 -0.12 -5.01
C PRO A 66 -18.77 -0.78 -5.67
N ASP A 67 -18.93 -0.61 -6.99
CA ASP A 67 -20.03 -1.25 -7.73
C ASP A 67 -19.75 -2.75 -7.90
N ASP A 68 -18.47 -3.11 -8.09
CA ASP A 68 -17.99 -4.49 -8.12
C ASP A 68 -16.71 -4.63 -7.29
N LEU A 69 -16.86 -5.00 -6.02
CA LEU A 69 -15.73 -5.21 -5.12
C LEU A 69 -14.80 -6.35 -5.58
N ARG A 70 -15.34 -7.38 -6.26
CA ARG A 70 -14.58 -8.57 -6.63
C ARG A 70 -13.74 -8.32 -7.88
N ASN A 71 -14.33 -7.80 -8.95
CA ASN A 71 -13.64 -7.59 -10.23
C ASN A 71 -13.07 -6.18 -10.41
N GLY A 72 -13.51 -5.19 -9.64
CA GLY A 72 -13.05 -3.82 -9.75
C GLY A 72 -11.58 -3.61 -9.36
N LEU A 73 -11.02 -4.50 -8.53
CA LEU A 73 -9.63 -4.43 -8.08
C LEU A 73 -9.05 -5.83 -7.87
N ARG A 74 -7.80 -6.05 -8.28
CA ARG A 74 -7.01 -7.27 -8.09
C ARG A 74 -5.52 -6.94 -8.01
N ALA A 75 -4.76 -7.84 -7.39
CA ALA A 75 -3.32 -7.86 -7.62
C ALA A 75 -3.06 -8.40 -9.04
N THR A 76 -2.27 -7.68 -9.81
CA THR A 76 -1.82 -8.07 -11.15
C THR A 76 -0.63 -8.99 -11.02
N TYR A 77 -0.63 -10.05 -11.82
CA TYR A 77 0.50 -10.94 -11.97
C TYR A 77 1.12 -10.67 -13.34
N GLU A 78 2.10 -9.77 -13.42
CA GLU A 78 2.90 -9.70 -14.64
C GLU A 78 3.67 -11.01 -14.81
N ASN A 79 3.40 -11.68 -15.94
CA ASN A 79 4.03 -12.88 -16.51
C ASN A 79 3.88 -14.22 -15.75
N PHE A 80 2.93 -15.05 -16.23
CA PHE A 80 2.92 -16.52 -16.06
C PHE A 80 4.28 -17.16 -16.48
N PRO A 81 4.67 -18.37 -16.00
CA PRO A 81 3.94 -19.35 -15.21
C PRO A 81 4.65 -19.72 -13.88
N TYR A 82 5.27 -18.78 -13.19
CA TYR A 82 5.73 -19.00 -11.82
C TYR A 82 4.85 -18.19 -10.87
N LEU A 83 4.16 -18.90 -9.97
CA LEU A 83 3.37 -18.37 -8.86
C LEU A 83 3.98 -17.05 -8.39
N GLY A 84 3.27 -15.95 -8.63
CA GLY A 84 3.75 -14.60 -8.33
C GLY A 84 4.01 -14.44 -6.84
N ILE A 85 5.24 -14.73 -6.41
CA ILE A 85 5.69 -14.58 -5.03
C ILE A 85 5.76 -13.10 -4.59
N LEU A 86 5.61 -12.17 -5.54
CA LEU A 86 5.68 -10.71 -5.35
C LEU A 86 4.31 -10.03 -5.49
N GLY A 87 3.24 -10.81 -5.54
CA GLY A 87 1.88 -10.29 -5.49
C GLY A 87 1.58 -9.55 -4.18
N ARG A 88 0.57 -8.69 -4.21
CA ARG A 88 0.12 -7.86 -3.07
C ARG A 88 -1.31 -8.20 -2.67
N GLU A 89 -1.68 -9.48 -2.73
CA GLU A 89 -3.04 -9.97 -2.51
C GLU A 89 -3.54 -9.58 -1.12
N GLU A 90 -2.70 -9.66 -0.08
CA GLU A 90 -3.12 -9.26 1.27
C GLU A 90 -3.38 -7.76 1.37
N HIS A 91 -2.62 -6.93 0.63
CA HIS A 91 -2.84 -5.49 0.59
C HIS A 91 -4.14 -5.16 -0.15
N VAL A 92 -4.37 -5.80 -1.30
CA VAL A 92 -5.63 -5.69 -2.04
C VAL A 92 -6.80 -6.16 -1.18
N ALA A 93 -6.62 -7.25 -0.42
CA ALA A 93 -7.65 -7.77 0.47
C ALA A 93 -8.00 -6.77 1.57
N ALA A 94 -6.99 -6.23 2.27
CA ALA A 94 -7.20 -5.18 3.25
C ALA A 94 -7.90 -3.96 2.62
N ILE A 95 -7.43 -3.48 1.47
CA ILE A 95 -8.04 -2.36 0.73
C ILE A 95 -9.51 -2.65 0.42
N LYS A 96 -9.86 -3.85 -0.06
CA LYS A 96 -11.25 -4.25 -0.32
C LYS A 96 -12.09 -4.26 0.95
N VAL A 97 -11.57 -4.76 2.07
CA VAL A 97 -12.26 -4.70 3.38
C VAL A 97 -12.57 -3.25 3.76
N VAL A 98 -11.59 -2.35 3.60
CA VAL A 98 -11.76 -0.93 3.92
C VAL A 98 -12.78 -0.27 2.98
N MET A 99 -12.69 -0.52 1.67
CA MET A 99 -13.61 0.02 0.67
C MET A 99 -15.06 -0.49 0.87
N ALA A 100 -15.22 -1.76 1.21
CA ALA A 100 -16.51 -2.35 1.55
C ALA A 100 -17.12 -1.71 2.81
N THR A 101 -16.30 -1.26 3.75
CA THR A 101 -16.74 -0.69 5.02
C THR A 101 -17.01 0.81 4.93
N PHE A 102 -16.09 1.60 4.37
CA PHE A 102 -16.15 3.06 4.40
C PHE A 102 -16.39 3.73 3.03
N GLY A 103 -16.50 2.93 1.97
CA GLY A 103 -16.65 3.41 0.59
C GLY A 103 -15.34 3.37 -0.18
N GLN A 104 -15.43 3.42 -1.52
CA GLN A 104 -14.32 3.24 -2.44
C GLN A 104 -13.25 4.33 -2.31
N SER A 105 -13.67 5.59 -2.30
CA SER A 105 -12.73 6.72 -2.36
C SER A 105 -11.95 6.90 -1.04
N PRO A 106 -10.64 7.25 -1.09
CA PRO A 106 -9.82 7.51 0.10
C PRO A 106 -10.40 8.55 1.05
N ILE A 107 -11.21 9.50 0.54
CA ILE A 107 -11.88 10.54 1.34
C ILE A 107 -13.02 9.99 2.24
N GLY A 108 -13.52 8.79 1.94
CA GLY A 108 -14.43 8.03 2.82
C GLY A 108 -13.68 7.23 3.88
N ILE A 109 -12.46 6.80 3.55
CA ILE A 109 -11.64 5.91 4.37
C ILE A 109 -10.88 6.68 5.44
N PHE A 110 -10.12 7.71 5.06
CA PHE A 110 -9.37 8.53 6.00
C PHE A 110 -10.25 9.61 6.62
N LYS A 111 -9.81 10.16 7.76
CA LYS A 111 -10.51 11.26 8.44
C LYS A 111 -10.43 12.54 7.61
N HIS A 112 -9.23 12.86 7.10
CA HIS A 112 -9.00 13.97 6.18
C HIS A 112 -7.97 13.58 5.12
N VAL A 113 -8.20 14.04 3.88
CA VAL A 113 -7.25 14.01 2.76
C VAL A 113 -7.33 15.37 2.09
N VAL A 114 -6.25 16.14 2.10
CA VAL A 114 -6.21 17.49 1.53
C VAL A 114 -5.04 17.59 0.56
N LYS A 115 -5.31 18.01 -0.69
CA LYS A 115 -4.27 18.22 -1.70
C LYS A 115 -3.65 19.61 -1.53
N HIS A 116 -2.32 19.66 -1.50
CA HIS A 116 -1.52 20.89 -1.45
C HIS A 116 -0.46 20.84 -2.54
N GLY A 117 -0.77 21.39 -3.72
CA GLY A 117 0.18 21.42 -4.84
C GLY A 117 0.70 20.03 -5.23
N ASP A 118 1.92 19.72 -4.78
CA ASP A 118 2.70 18.51 -5.04
C ASP A 118 2.58 17.43 -3.96
N HIS A 119 1.72 17.58 -2.96
CA HIS A 119 1.52 16.58 -1.90
C HIS A 119 0.08 16.52 -1.38
N TYR A 120 -0.17 15.51 -0.54
CA TYR A 120 -1.40 15.33 0.21
C TYR A 120 -1.11 15.26 1.71
N ASP A 121 -1.89 16.02 2.48
CA ASP A 121 -1.97 15.89 3.92
C ASP A 121 -3.06 14.86 4.27
N VAL A 122 -2.66 13.78 4.92
CA VAL A 122 -3.56 12.70 5.31
C VAL A 122 -3.65 12.63 6.84
N THR A 123 -4.87 12.66 7.36
CA THR A 123 -5.18 12.32 8.75
C THR A 123 -5.99 11.04 8.78
N MET A 124 -5.45 10.00 9.41
CA MET A 124 -6.09 8.70 9.58
C MET A 124 -7.12 8.71 10.72
N ARG A 125 -7.92 7.63 10.85
CA ARG A 125 -8.99 7.55 11.85
C ARG A 125 -8.48 7.39 13.28
N ASP A 126 -7.33 6.74 13.45
CA ASP A 126 -6.60 6.66 14.71
C ASP A 126 -5.82 7.94 15.08
N GLY A 127 -5.93 9.00 14.26
CA GLY A 127 -5.28 10.28 14.49
C GLY A 127 -3.84 10.38 13.96
N PHE A 128 -3.29 9.32 13.34
CA PHE A 128 -1.99 9.40 12.68
C PHE A 128 -2.04 10.41 11.53
N LYS A 129 -1.01 11.25 11.42
CA LYS A 129 -0.89 12.26 10.36
C LYS A 129 0.38 12.02 9.55
N LEU A 130 0.26 12.11 8.24
CA LEU A 130 1.40 12.06 7.34
C LEU A 130 1.22 12.97 6.14
N ILE A 131 2.34 13.30 5.52
CA ILE A 131 2.41 13.93 4.21
C ILE A 131 2.91 12.88 3.22
N ILE A 132 2.23 12.78 2.09
CA ILE A 132 2.67 11.94 0.96
C ILE A 132 2.75 12.79 -0.31
N THR A 133 3.89 12.78 -0.99
CA THR A 133 4.11 13.60 -2.19
C THR A 133 3.52 12.92 -3.43
N VAL A 134 3.29 13.69 -4.50
CA VAL A 134 2.90 13.19 -5.82
C VAL A 134 3.93 12.17 -6.32
N GLU A 135 5.22 12.45 -6.17
CA GLU A 135 6.29 11.51 -6.51
C GLU A 135 6.20 10.19 -5.71
N GLU A 136 5.89 10.25 -4.41
CA GLU A 136 5.72 9.05 -3.58
C GLU A 136 4.47 8.24 -3.99
N LEU A 137 3.42 8.90 -4.45
CA LEU A 137 2.23 8.25 -5.00
C LEU A 137 2.49 7.62 -6.37
N GLU A 138 3.29 8.26 -7.23
CA GLU A 138 3.71 7.69 -8.51
C GLU A 138 4.53 6.41 -8.30
N LEU A 139 5.49 6.44 -7.37
CA LEU A 139 6.24 5.24 -6.98
C LEU A 139 5.33 4.15 -6.42
N ALA A 140 4.37 4.51 -5.57
CA ALA A 140 3.40 3.55 -5.03
C ALA A 140 2.56 2.91 -6.14
N ALA A 141 2.10 3.70 -7.12
CA ALA A 141 1.31 3.19 -8.23
C ALA A 141 2.12 2.23 -9.12
N ARG A 142 3.39 2.55 -9.40
CA ARG A 142 4.33 1.66 -10.12
C ARG A 142 4.57 0.37 -9.34
N ALA A 143 4.75 0.47 -8.02
CA ALA A 143 5.02 -0.68 -7.17
C ALA A 143 3.78 -1.53 -6.86
N ALA A 144 2.59 -0.96 -6.92
CA ALA A 144 1.35 -1.60 -6.45
C ALA A 144 1.07 -2.90 -7.21
N LYS A 145 1.36 -2.94 -8.52
CA LYS A 145 1.00 -4.06 -9.41
C LYS A 145 -0.49 -4.38 -9.25
N PHE A 146 -1.36 -3.37 -9.33
CA PHE A 146 -2.81 -3.51 -9.23
C PHE A 146 -3.47 -3.42 -10.62
N SER A 147 -4.58 -4.12 -10.80
CA SER A 147 -5.42 -4.10 -12.01
C SER A 147 -6.88 -4.30 -11.61
N GLY A 148 -7.80 -4.18 -12.55
CA GLY A 148 -9.22 -4.39 -12.28
C GLY A 148 -10.09 -3.79 -13.37
N GLY A 149 -11.39 -4.12 -13.34
CA GLY A 149 -12.38 -3.59 -14.28
C GLY A 149 -12.85 -2.16 -13.96
N ASP A 150 -12.52 -1.63 -12.78
CA ASP A 150 -12.83 -0.27 -12.37
C ASP A 150 -11.52 0.54 -12.21
N GLU A 151 -11.18 1.33 -13.22
CA GLU A 151 -9.99 2.18 -13.19
C GLU A 151 -9.98 3.18 -12.03
N GLY A 152 -11.14 3.66 -11.61
CA GLY A 152 -11.28 4.54 -10.46
C GLY A 152 -10.91 3.82 -9.17
N MET A 153 -11.38 2.59 -8.99
CA MET A 153 -11.06 1.74 -7.85
C MET A 153 -9.56 1.39 -7.81
N VAL A 154 -8.94 1.14 -8.97
CA VAL A 154 -7.49 0.90 -9.06
C VAL A 154 -6.70 2.14 -8.62
N LYS A 155 -7.07 3.34 -9.07
CA LYS A 155 -6.42 4.60 -8.65
C LYS A 155 -6.57 4.82 -7.13
N ASP A 156 -7.79 4.66 -6.62
CA ASP A 156 -8.07 4.78 -5.19
C ASP A 156 -7.26 3.77 -4.37
N ALA A 157 -7.13 2.52 -4.85
CA ALA A 157 -6.34 1.48 -4.21
C ALA A 157 -4.84 1.80 -4.21
N GLN A 158 -4.30 2.31 -5.31
CA GLN A 158 -2.89 2.74 -5.38
C GLN A 158 -2.60 3.87 -4.39
N PHE A 159 -3.53 4.82 -4.23
CA PHE A 159 -3.41 5.86 -3.22
C PHE A 159 -3.39 5.29 -1.80
N LEU A 160 -4.34 4.39 -1.47
CA LEU A 160 -4.39 3.72 -0.17
C LEU A 160 -3.13 2.91 0.11
N PHE A 161 -2.61 2.20 -0.88
CA PHE A 161 -1.36 1.44 -0.79
C PHE A 161 -0.15 2.35 -0.53
N GLY A 162 -0.06 3.49 -1.23
CA GLY A 162 0.99 4.49 -0.98
C GLY A 162 0.94 5.05 0.43
N VAL A 163 -0.24 5.44 0.91
CA VAL A 163 -0.44 5.96 2.28
C VAL A 163 -0.13 4.91 3.33
N MET A 164 -0.59 3.66 3.15
CA MET A 164 -0.28 2.52 4.02
C MET A 164 1.24 2.30 4.12
N SER A 165 1.91 2.23 2.97
CA SER A 165 3.36 2.02 2.87
C SER A 165 4.14 3.21 3.46
N LYS A 166 3.63 4.43 3.31
CA LYS A 166 4.25 5.63 3.88
C LYS A 166 4.21 5.61 5.40
N ARG A 167 3.08 5.19 5.99
CA ARG A 167 2.99 5.00 7.43
C ARG A 167 3.94 3.89 7.90
N GLN A 168 3.95 2.75 7.22
CA GLN A 168 4.88 1.65 7.52
C GLN A 168 6.33 2.13 7.51
N HIS A 169 6.75 2.88 6.49
CA HIS A 169 8.09 3.48 6.43
C HIS A 169 8.36 4.37 7.66
N ILE A 170 7.45 5.27 8.01
CA ILE A 170 7.63 6.17 9.16
C ILE A 170 7.76 5.39 10.48
N GLU A 171 6.94 4.36 10.68
CA GLU A 171 6.98 3.54 11.89
C GLU A 171 8.25 2.68 11.96
N LEU A 172 8.62 2.01 10.86
CA LEU A 172 9.88 1.26 10.77
C LEU A 172 11.10 2.15 10.99
N ALA A 173 11.08 3.40 10.53
CA ALA A 173 12.17 4.35 10.79
C ALA A 173 12.31 4.65 12.30
N ARG A 174 11.19 4.72 13.04
CA ARG A 174 11.22 4.90 14.51
C ARG A 174 11.74 3.67 15.23
N GLU A 175 11.32 2.48 14.79
CA GLU A 175 11.78 1.20 15.36
C GLU A 175 13.28 0.99 15.12
N ARG A 176 13.74 1.24 13.90
CA ARG A 176 15.16 1.11 13.53
C ARG A 176 16.05 2.14 14.19
N ALA A 177 15.53 3.34 14.49
CA ALA A 177 16.27 4.31 15.32
C ALA A 177 16.54 3.77 16.74
N ALA A 178 15.77 2.79 17.21
CA ALA A 178 16.01 2.09 18.48
C ALA A 178 16.85 0.81 18.32
N ASP A 179 17.07 0.33 17.09
CA ASP A 179 17.88 -0.85 16.80
C ASP A 179 19.38 -0.52 16.88
N ARG A 180 20.06 -1.11 17.88
CA ARG A 180 21.50 -0.93 18.10
C ARG A 180 22.35 -1.49 16.97
N PHE A 181 21.81 -2.38 16.14
CA PHE A 181 22.52 -2.97 15.02
C PHE A 181 22.35 -2.19 13.72
N PHE A 182 21.42 -1.24 13.64
CA PHE A 182 21.15 -0.49 12.41
C PHE A 182 22.38 0.26 11.89
N SER A 183 23.17 0.85 12.80
CA SER A 183 24.42 1.53 12.46
C SER A 183 25.58 0.60 12.10
N HIS A 184 25.47 -0.71 12.36
CA HIS A 184 26.53 -1.67 12.03
C HIS A 184 26.50 -2.11 10.56
N TYR A 185 25.36 -1.97 9.89
CA TYR A 185 25.25 -2.24 8.46
C TYR A 185 25.72 -1.04 7.64
N GLU A 186 26.43 -1.32 6.54
CA GLU A 186 26.85 -0.30 5.58
C GLU A 186 25.63 0.42 4.99
N LYS A 187 25.75 1.73 4.74
CA LYS A 187 24.64 2.56 4.24
C LYS A 187 24.12 2.11 2.88
N ASP A 188 24.95 1.43 2.10
CA ASP A 188 24.57 0.89 0.82
C ASP A 188 23.89 -0.47 0.94
N SER A 189 23.77 -1.08 2.13
CA SER A 189 23.19 -2.43 2.32
C SER A 189 21.69 -2.52 2.03
N ALA A 190 21.24 -3.74 1.71
CA ALA A 190 19.81 -4.04 1.53
C ALA A 190 19.01 -3.67 2.77
N TYR A 191 19.59 -3.84 3.96
CA TYR A 191 18.95 -3.49 5.23
C TYR A 191 18.60 -1.99 5.34
N HIS A 192 19.47 -1.10 4.83
CA HIS A 192 19.18 0.34 4.73
C HIS A 192 18.21 0.65 3.57
N ALA A 193 18.34 -0.04 2.44
CA ALA A 193 17.45 0.15 1.30
C ALA A 193 16.00 -0.23 1.61
N GLU A 194 15.77 -1.37 2.28
CA GLU A 194 14.48 -1.84 2.80
C GLU A 194 13.87 -0.88 3.84
N ALA A 195 14.64 0.08 4.37
CA ALA A 195 14.16 1.14 5.25
C ALA A 195 13.68 2.39 4.53
N SER A 196 14.08 2.58 3.28
CA SER A 196 13.59 3.67 2.46
C SER A 196 12.14 3.43 2.04
N TYR A 197 11.42 4.50 1.68
CA TYR A 197 10.07 4.37 1.16
C TYR A 197 9.95 3.42 -0.06
N PRO A 198 10.81 3.51 -1.11
CA PRO A 198 10.79 2.52 -2.18
C PRO A 198 11.09 1.10 -1.72
N GLY A 199 11.97 0.93 -0.72
CA GLY A 199 12.24 -0.38 -0.13
C GLY A 199 11.03 -0.99 0.55
N VAL A 200 10.23 -0.19 1.26
CA VAL A 200 8.95 -0.64 1.85
C VAL A 200 7.95 -1.02 0.76
N LEU A 201 7.85 -0.22 -0.31
CA LEU A 201 7.02 -0.55 -1.47
C LEU A 201 7.42 -1.91 -2.05
N VAL A 202 8.70 -2.14 -2.35
CA VAL A 202 9.17 -3.44 -2.86
C VAL A 202 8.91 -4.56 -1.85
N GLY A 203 9.24 -4.33 -0.58
CA GLY A 203 9.10 -5.30 0.51
C GLY A 203 7.68 -5.80 0.72
N ALA A 204 6.66 -5.04 0.34
CA ALA A 204 5.27 -5.45 0.46
C ALA A 204 4.92 -6.72 -0.37
N GLY A 205 5.77 -7.16 -1.32
CA GLY A 205 5.61 -8.44 -2.01
C GLY A 205 5.82 -9.63 -1.06
N GLY A 206 6.49 -9.40 0.06
CA GLY A 206 6.62 -10.34 1.19
C GLY A 206 5.29 -10.62 1.92
N GLY A 207 4.22 -9.89 1.59
CA GLY A 207 2.89 -10.05 2.19
C GLY A 207 2.83 -9.47 3.59
N ILE A 208 1.62 -9.20 4.04
CA ILE A 208 1.32 -8.50 5.29
C ILE A 208 0.16 -9.18 6.00
N ASP A 209 0.21 -9.24 7.32
CA ASP A 209 -0.90 -9.75 8.13
C ASP A 209 -2.09 -8.78 8.04
N GLY A 210 -3.31 -9.31 8.07
CA GLY A 210 -4.51 -8.54 7.79
C GLY A 210 -4.74 -7.41 8.79
N ASP A 211 -4.47 -7.65 10.06
CA ASP A 211 -4.57 -6.66 11.12
C ASP A 211 -3.49 -5.57 10.99
N THR A 212 -2.30 -5.96 10.57
CA THR A 212 -1.16 -5.05 10.35
C THR A 212 -1.45 -4.13 9.17
N ALA A 213 -1.96 -4.66 8.05
CA ALA A 213 -2.36 -3.85 6.90
C ALA A 213 -3.47 -2.84 7.25
N LEU A 214 -4.50 -3.28 7.97
CA LEU A 214 -5.58 -2.41 8.44
C LEU A 214 -5.09 -1.39 9.49
N SER A 215 -4.12 -1.74 10.33
CA SER A 215 -3.47 -0.82 11.26
C SER A 215 -2.70 0.27 10.54
N TYR A 216 -1.96 -0.04 9.46
CA TYR A 216 -1.28 0.97 8.65
C TYR A 216 -2.24 1.88 7.85
N LEU A 217 -3.50 1.47 7.68
CA LEU A 217 -4.57 2.36 7.20
C LEU A 217 -5.22 3.18 8.34
N GLY A 218 -4.74 3.02 9.57
CA GLY A 218 -5.20 3.71 10.77
C GLY A 218 -6.57 3.26 11.25
N LEU A 219 -6.86 1.97 11.13
CA LEU A 219 -8.14 1.36 11.45
C LEU A 219 -8.09 0.46 12.68
N LYS A 220 -7.04 0.54 13.49
CA LYS A 220 -6.83 -0.34 14.65
C LYS A 220 -8.04 -0.42 15.58
N GLU A 221 -8.63 0.72 15.90
CA GLU A 221 -9.81 0.82 16.79
C GLU A 221 -11.13 0.37 16.11
N HIS A 222 -11.12 0.14 14.80
CA HIS A 222 -12.27 -0.36 14.03
C HIS A 222 -12.20 -1.87 13.78
N MET A 223 -11.07 -2.51 14.05
CA MET A 223 -10.88 -3.92 13.75
C MET A 223 -11.66 -4.83 14.70
N GLN A 224 -12.14 -5.93 14.15
CA GLN A 224 -12.65 -7.05 14.92
C GLN A 224 -12.08 -8.35 14.35
N VAL A 225 -11.48 -9.16 15.21
CA VAL A 225 -11.09 -10.53 14.87
C VAL A 225 -12.26 -11.46 15.18
N ILE A 226 -12.73 -12.17 14.16
CA ILE A 226 -13.80 -13.15 14.25
C ILE A 226 -13.39 -14.45 13.56
N GLU A 227 -14.23 -15.48 13.71
CA GLU A 227 -14.13 -16.67 12.88
C GLU A 227 -14.82 -16.44 11.55
N ALA A 228 -14.32 -17.04 10.47
CA ALA A 228 -14.89 -16.90 9.14
C ALA A 228 -16.37 -17.31 9.08
N SER A 229 -16.79 -18.27 9.91
CA SER A 229 -18.20 -18.67 10.07
C SER A 229 -19.12 -17.54 10.56
N ALA A 230 -18.58 -16.57 11.30
CA ALA A 230 -19.32 -15.44 11.84
C ALA A 230 -19.28 -14.20 10.95
N LEU A 231 -18.58 -14.24 9.80
CA LEU A 231 -18.40 -13.10 8.91
C LEU A 231 -19.72 -12.66 8.25
N GLY A 232 -20.60 -13.60 7.92
CA GLY A 232 -21.89 -13.33 7.29
C GLY A 232 -21.72 -12.53 5.99
N ALA A 233 -22.42 -11.40 5.87
CA ALA A 233 -22.36 -10.49 4.73
C ALA A 233 -21.18 -9.50 4.79
N GLN A 234 -20.39 -9.49 5.86
CA GLN A 234 -19.21 -8.64 5.95
C GLN A 234 -18.08 -9.18 5.07
N VAL A 235 -17.09 -8.31 4.85
CA VAL A 235 -15.88 -8.64 4.11
C VAL A 235 -14.74 -8.72 5.09
N GLY A 236 -13.85 -9.69 4.90
CA GLY A 236 -12.73 -9.90 5.82
C GLY A 236 -11.43 -10.23 5.10
N VAL A 237 -10.34 -10.14 5.83
CA VAL A 237 -9.01 -10.60 5.43
C VAL A 237 -8.51 -11.58 6.48
N PRO A 238 -7.80 -12.66 6.13
CA PRO A 238 -7.18 -13.51 7.14
C PRO A 238 -6.33 -12.71 8.12
N LEU A 239 -6.33 -13.12 9.39
CA LEU A 239 -5.48 -12.52 10.40
C LEU A 239 -4.02 -12.62 9.99
N ASP A 240 -3.56 -13.84 9.74
CA ASP A 240 -2.19 -14.11 9.32
C ASP A 240 -2.08 -14.15 7.79
N LYS A 241 -0.96 -13.67 7.25
CA LYS A 241 -0.64 -13.84 5.83
C LYS A 241 -0.42 -15.31 5.47
N GLY A 242 -0.73 -15.69 4.23
CA GLY A 242 -0.79 -17.10 3.80
C GLY A 242 0.56 -17.77 3.50
N GLY A 243 1.66 -17.17 3.96
CA GLY A 243 3.02 -17.67 3.71
C GLY A 243 3.37 -17.66 2.22
N ARG A 244 3.60 -18.83 1.63
CA ARG A 244 3.91 -18.97 0.18
C ARG A 244 2.69 -18.73 -0.70
N ASN A 245 1.49 -19.04 -0.22
CA ASN A 245 0.25 -18.86 -0.94
C ASN A 245 -0.41 -17.61 -0.36
N LYS A 246 -0.29 -16.48 -1.05
CA LYS A 246 -0.81 -15.21 -0.56
C LYS A 246 -2.32 -15.28 -0.38
N ASN A 247 -2.81 -14.58 0.65
CA ASN A 247 -4.22 -14.60 1.02
C ASN A 247 -4.97 -13.44 0.35
N GLY A 248 -6.13 -13.73 -0.26
CA GLY A 248 -7.03 -12.69 -0.75
C GLY A 248 -8.17 -12.37 0.22
N VAL A 249 -9.09 -11.54 -0.24
CA VAL A 249 -10.26 -11.12 0.53
C VAL A 249 -11.25 -12.27 0.70
N ILE A 250 -11.89 -12.37 1.86
CA ILE A 250 -12.96 -13.33 2.14
C ILE A 250 -14.30 -12.60 2.03
N ILE A 251 -15.16 -13.12 1.17
CA ILE A 251 -16.53 -12.64 0.97
C ILE A 251 -17.43 -13.88 0.96
N GLU A 252 -18.41 -13.92 1.86
CA GLU A 252 -19.38 -15.02 1.99
C GLU A 252 -18.71 -16.40 2.20
N GLY A 253 -17.67 -16.44 3.04
CA GLY A 253 -16.94 -17.68 3.35
C GLY A 253 -16.03 -18.20 2.23
N VAL A 254 -15.88 -17.42 1.15
CA VAL A 254 -15.01 -17.76 0.02
C VAL A 254 -13.88 -16.74 -0.07
N MET A 255 -12.65 -17.24 0.03
CA MET A 255 -11.43 -16.46 -0.20
C MET A 255 -11.18 -16.30 -1.69
N GLU A 256 -10.96 -15.07 -2.12
CA GLU A 256 -10.40 -14.78 -3.44
C GLU A 256 -8.97 -15.32 -3.49
N GLY A 257 -8.69 -16.20 -4.46
CA GLY A 257 -7.37 -16.79 -4.64
C GLY A 257 -6.71 -16.37 -5.94
N GLN A 258 -5.42 -16.66 -6.07
CA GLN A 258 -4.63 -16.33 -7.24
C GLN A 258 -5.13 -16.99 -8.54
N LEU A 259 -5.55 -18.26 -8.46
CA LEU A 259 -6.04 -19.02 -9.62
C LEU A 259 -7.52 -19.39 -9.49
N TYR A 260 -7.95 -19.67 -8.27
CA TYR A 260 -9.30 -20.11 -7.97
C TYR A 260 -9.69 -19.61 -6.59
N ASN A 261 -10.96 -19.26 -6.47
CA ASN A 261 -11.56 -18.93 -5.20
C ASN A 261 -11.70 -20.20 -4.36
N THR A 262 -11.44 -20.12 -3.06
CA THR A 262 -11.47 -21.28 -2.17
C THR A 262 -12.39 -21.04 -0.99
N PRO A 263 -13.28 -22.00 -0.64
CA PRO A 263 -13.94 -21.97 0.66
C PRO A 263 -12.91 -22.00 1.78
N VAL A 264 -13.11 -21.18 2.81
CA VAL A 264 -12.22 -21.16 3.98
C VAL A 264 -12.72 -22.05 5.11
N SER A 265 -11.81 -22.45 5.99
CA SER A 265 -12.22 -23.11 7.24
C SER A 265 -13.18 -22.19 8.01
N PRO A 266 -14.32 -22.69 8.52
CA PRO A 266 -15.23 -21.94 9.37
C PRO A 266 -14.56 -21.31 10.61
N SER A 267 -13.48 -21.92 11.10
CA SER A 267 -12.70 -21.47 12.27
C SER A 267 -11.51 -20.56 11.93
N LEU A 268 -11.25 -20.29 10.65
CA LEU A 268 -10.18 -19.38 10.24
C LEU A 268 -10.38 -18.03 10.93
N LYS A 269 -9.32 -17.49 11.55
CA LYS A 269 -9.36 -16.15 12.13
C LYS A 269 -9.25 -15.10 11.03
N VAL A 270 -10.23 -14.20 11.02
CA VAL A 270 -10.42 -13.18 10.01
C VAL A 270 -10.57 -11.83 10.70
N VAL A 271 -9.90 -10.82 10.15
CA VAL A 271 -10.07 -9.43 10.54
C VAL A 271 -11.12 -8.81 9.64
N THR A 272 -12.13 -8.21 10.25
CA THR A 272 -13.12 -7.36 9.58
C THR A 272 -13.21 -6.02 10.31
N LEU A 273 -14.02 -5.10 9.79
CA LEU A 273 -14.15 -3.75 10.32
C LEU A 273 -15.57 -3.46 10.79
N ARG A 274 -15.66 -2.77 11.93
CA ARG A 274 -16.89 -2.16 12.41
C ARG A 274 -17.07 -0.81 11.72
N GLY A 275 -18.24 -0.64 11.09
CA GLY A 275 -18.67 0.61 10.45
C GLY A 275 -18.87 1.76 11.42
#